data_AF-A0A966G8K7-F1
#
_entry.id   AF-A0A966G8K7-F1
#
_cell.length_a   1.000
_cell.length_b   1.000
_cell.length_c   1.000
_cell.angle_alpha   90.00
_cell.angle_beta   90.00
_cell.angle_gamma   90.00
#
_symmetry.space_group_name_H-M   'P 1'
#
loop_
_entity.id
_entity.type
_entity.pdbx_description
1 polymer ?
#
loop_
_entity_poly.entity_id
_entity_poly.type
_entity_poly.pdbx_seq_one_letter_code
_entity_poly.pdbx_strand_id
1 'polypeptide(L)'
;MKNKNLAFILLLALTASTASAQLPLPVTADSDVSVRTDVSFERPVNAAQEAARAANQAVMEQQRAADQAARAEVEAARENLSNIRTEQQSAAEARRAETQNMNAEVRANVEAGEMDRADARVQMEAQRDSNRDAAVQDREVRAEARTEVVSKRQAMVDARVAAVRERDAELADIMENYYGQIMAKIEAVQAKQTSLIEAVKAESMTTAEARTEFKVYIEAEKSAIQILISDMKAAITTYRESKKNES
;
A
#
# COMPACT_ATOMS: atom_id res chain seq x y z
N MET A 1 5.48 18.98 7.70
CA MET A 1 4.42 19.84 8.24
C MET A 1 4.25 21.14 7.43
N LYS A 2 4.02 21.09 6.11
CA LYS A 2 3.91 22.29 5.25
C LYS A 2 2.59 22.45 4.47
N ASN A 3 1.69 21.46 4.50
CA ASN A 3 0.48 21.47 3.66
C ASN A 3 -0.77 22.06 4.32
N LYS A 4 -0.71 22.47 5.60
CA LYS A 4 -1.89 22.95 6.34
C LYS A 4 -2.19 24.45 6.15
N ASN A 5 -1.23 25.24 5.64
CA ASN A 5 -1.41 26.68 5.48
C ASN A 5 -2.01 27.11 4.12
N LEU A 6 -1.90 26.29 3.07
CA LEU A 6 -2.42 26.67 1.74
C LEU A 6 -3.94 26.54 1.62
N ALA A 7 -4.54 25.55 2.28
CA ALA A 7 -6.00 25.38 2.30
C ALA A 7 -6.71 26.55 3.03
N PHE A 8 -6.04 27.20 3.98
CA PHE A 8 -6.59 28.33 4.74
C PHE A 8 -6.56 29.64 3.92
N ILE A 9 -5.56 29.81 3.05
CA ILE A 9 -5.45 30.97 2.14
C ILE A 9 -6.51 30.88 1.03
N LEU A 10 -6.81 29.68 0.53
CA LEU A 10 -7.86 29.48 -0.48
C LEU A 10 -9.28 29.78 0.06
N LEU A 11 -9.51 29.56 1.36
CA LEU A 11 -10.81 29.82 2.01
C LEU A 11 -11.04 31.32 2.30
N LEU A 12 -9.97 32.09 2.55
CA LEU A 12 -10.05 33.53 2.78
C LEU A 12 -10.31 34.35 1.51
N ALA A 13 -9.87 33.86 0.35
CA ALA A 13 -10.14 34.54 -0.93
C ALA A 13 -11.60 34.40 -1.39
N LEU A 14 -12.31 33.33 -0.98
CA LEU A 14 -13.71 33.10 -1.34
C LEU A 14 -14.73 33.84 -0.45
N THR A 15 -14.33 34.25 0.75
CA THR A 15 -15.25 34.83 1.76
C THR A 15 -15.32 36.36 1.74
N ALA A 16 -14.48 37.05 0.96
CA ALA A 16 -14.47 38.51 0.91
C ALA A 16 -15.51 39.14 -0.06
N SER A 17 -16.27 38.35 -0.83
CA SER A 17 -17.20 38.89 -1.84
C SER A 17 -18.69 38.83 -1.47
N THR A 18 -19.05 38.41 -0.26
CA THR A 18 -20.46 38.37 0.19
C THR A 18 -20.82 39.60 1.01
N ALA A 19 -20.85 40.76 0.37
CA ALA A 19 -21.51 41.94 0.94
C ALA A 19 -21.95 42.87 -0.19
N SER A 20 -23.18 42.69 -0.70
CA SER A 20 -24.22 43.74 -0.74
C SER A 20 -25.42 43.38 -1.65
N ALA A 21 -26.59 43.45 -1.01
CA ALA A 21 -27.88 43.94 -1.50
C ALA A 21 -28.69 43.14 -2.56
N GLN A 22 -29.72 42.49 -2.02
CA GLN A 22 -31.07 42.26 -2.55
C GLN A 22 -31.57 43.33 -3.56
N LEU A 23 -32.27 42.90 -4.61
CA LEU A 23 -33.67 43.27 -4.93
C LEU A 23 -34.24 42.31 -6.01
N PRO A 24 -35.53 41.92 -5.94
CA PRO A 24 -36.15 40.94 -6.85
C PRO A 24 -36.78 41.63 -8.06
N LEU A 25 -37.01 40.91 -9.17
CA LEU A 25 -38.08 41.12 -10.18
C LEU A 25 -38.00 40.03 -11.29
N PRO A 26 -39.02 39.83 -12.17
CA PRO A 26 -39.78 38.58 -12.24
C PRO A 26 -39.66 37.78 -13.55
N VAL A 27 -40.37 36.64 -13.54
CA VAL A 27 -40.58 35.61 -14.57
C VAL A 27 -41.26 36.12 -15.85
N THR A 28 -40.81 35.65 -17.02
CA THR A 28 -41.62 35.30 -18.21
C THR A 28 -40.85 34.24 -19.01
N ALA A 29 -41.30 32.98 -19.06
CA ALA A 29 -42.29 32.41 -19.97
C ALA A 29 -41.69 31.93 -21.31
N ASP A 30 -41.73 30.60 -21.47
CA ASP A 30 -41.92 29.80 -22.67
C ASP A 30 -41.11 30.08 -23.95
N SER A 31 -40.29 29.09 -24.30
CA SER A 31 -40.35 28.50 -25.64
C SER A 31 -39.86 27.05 -25.61
N ASP A 32 -40.83 26.14 -25.59
CA ASP A 32 -40.67 24.74 -25.97
C ASP A 32 -40.22 24.64 -27.43
N VAL A 33 -39.01 24.13 -27.65
CA VAL A 33 -38.65 23.48 -28.92
C VAL A 33 -37.96 22.16 -28.58
N SER A 34 -38.77 21.10 -28.52
CA SER A 34 -38.35 19.72 -28.45
C SER A 34 -37.76 19.31 -29.79
N VAL A 35 -36.43 19.34 -29.91
CA VAL A 35 -35.69 18.68 -30.99
C VAL A 35 -35.28 17.30 -30.47
N ARG A 36 -36.08 16.27 -30.79
CA ARG A 36 -35.65 14.88 -30.70
C ARG A 36 -34.68 14.61 -31.85
N THR A 37 -33.38 14.71 -31.57
CA THR A 37 -32.38 13.97 -32.33
C THR A 37 -32.24 12.59 -31.70
N ASP A 38 -32.84 11.58 -32.35
CA ASP A 38 -32.49 10.18 -32.14
C ASP A 38 -31.03 9.98 -32.54
N VAL A 39 -30.13 10.04 -31.57
CA VAL A 39 -28.76 9.57 -31.72
C VAL A 39 -28.68 8.23 -31.02
N SER A 40 -28.79 7.16 -31.82
CA SER A 40 -28.46 5.80 -31.40
C SER A 40 -26.95 5.73 -31.07
N PHE A 41 -26.58 6.09 -29.84
CA PHE A 41 -25.27 5.80 -29.26
C PHE A 41 -25.30 4.40 -28.64
N GLU A 42 -25.32 3.35 -29.46
CA GLU A 42 -24.99 2.01 -28.98
C GLU A 42 -23.47 1.81 -28.92
N ARG A 43 -22.94 1.93 -27.69
CA ARG A 43 -21.86 1.16 -27.03
C ARG A 43 -20.55 0.90 -27.79
N PRO A 44 -19.45 1.50 -27.29
CA PRO A 44 -18.22 0.73 -27.00
C PRO A 44 -17.75 0.80 -25.54
N VAL A 45 -18.34 1.70 -24.71
CA VAL A 45 -17.89 1.94 -23.33
C VAL A 45 -18.06 0.71 -22.42
N ASN A 46 -19.10 -0.09 -22.62
CA ASN A 46 -19.37 -1.25 -21.76
C ASN A 46 -18.35 -2.38 -21.95
N ALA A 47 -17.94 -2.70 -23.18
CA ALA A 47 -17.00 -3.79 -23.45
C ALA A 47 -15.58 -3.46 -22.96
N ALA A 48 -15.13 -2.22 -23.15
CA ALA A 48 -13.84 -1.76 -22.64
C ALA A 48 -13.81 -1.71 -21.10
N GLN A 49 -14.93 -1.31 -20.48
CA GLN A 49 -15.06 -1.26 -19.03
C GLN A 49 -15.20 -2.66 -18.41
N GLU A 50 -15.85 -3.59 -19.09
CA GLU A 50 -15.91 -5.01 -18.71
C GLU A 50 -14.54 -5.69 -18.86
N ALA A 51 -13.81 -5.43 -19.95
CA ALA A 51 -12.46 -5.93 -20.16
C ALA A 51 -11.48 -5.40 -19.10
N ALA A 52 -11.56 -4.12 -18.75
CA ALA A 52 -10.76 -3.53 -17.66
C ALA A 52 -11.10 -4.15 -16.30
N ARG A 53 -12.38 -4.41 -16.00
CA ARG A 53 -12.79 -5.10 -14.76
C ARG A 53 -12.27 -6.54 -14.71
N ALA A 54 -12.35 -7.27 -15.82
CA ALA A 54 -11.87 -8.65 -15.91
C ALA A 54 -10.33 -8.72 -15.76
N ALA A 55 -9.61 -7.80 -16.40
CA ALA A 55 -8.15 -7.70 -16.27
C ALA A 55 -7.75 -7.38 -14.81
N ASN A 56 -8.44 -6.44 -14.17
CA ASN A 56 -8.21 -6.13 -12.76
C ASN A 56 -8.49 -7.35 -11.87
N GLN A 57 -9.60 -8.07 -12.08
CA GLN A 57 -9.90 -9.31 -11.34
C GLN A 57 -8.81 -10.38 -11.51
N ALA A 58 -8.28 -10.57 -12.71
CA ALA A 58 -7.21 -11.53 -12.95
C ALA A 58 -5.91 -11.17 -12.20
N VAL A 59 -5.50 -9.90 -12.23
CA VAL A 59 -4.32 -9.41 -11.48
C VAL A 59 -4.51 -9.59 -9.98
N MET A 60 -5.72 -9.36 -9.49
CA MET A 60 -6.05 -9.55 -8.08
C MET A 60 -5.97 -10.99 -7.63
N GLU A 61 -6.53 -11.91 -8.41
CA GLU A 61 -6.47 -13.34 -8.10
C GLU A 61 -5.02 -13.83 -8.14
N GLN A 62 -4.23 -13.32 -9.08
CA GLN A 62 -2.80 -13.60 -9.14
C GLN A 62 -2.06 -13.10 -7.90
N GLN A 63 -2.32 -11.87 -7.44
CA GLN A 63 -1.71 -11.32 -6.22
C GLN A 63 -2.13 -12.12 -4.98
N ARG A 64 -3.41 -12.46 -4.83
CA ARG A 64 -3.88 -13.28 -3.70
C ARG A 64 -3.26 -14.66 -3.70
N ALA A 65 -3.13 -15.29 -4.88
CA ALA A 65 -2.46 -16.58 -5.02
C ALA A 65 -0.98 -16.49 -4.63
N ALA A 66 -0.28 -15.44 -5.05
CA ALA A 66 1.11 -15.20 -4.67
C ALA A 66 1.27 -14.95 -3.15
N ASP A 67 0.38 -14.15 -2.55
CA ASP A 67 0.35 -13.89 -1.11
C ASP A 67 0.08 -15.17 -0.31
N GLN A 68 -0.84 -16.02 -0.78
CA GLN A 68 -1.14 -17.32 -0.17
C GLN A 68 0.03 -18.28 -0.31
N ALA A 69 0.69 -18.33 -1.46
CA ALA A 69 1.88 -19.13 -1.69
C ALA A 69 3.03 -18.70 -0.75
N ALA A 70 3.31 -17.39 -0.65
CA ALA A 70 4.34 -16.88 0.25
C ALA A 70 4.06 -17.20 1.73
N ARG A 71 2.78 -17.12 2.16
CA ARG A 71 2.38 -17.55 3.51
C ARG A 71 2.56 -19.04 3.71
N ALA A 72 2.19 -19.85 2.72
CA ALA A 72 2.37 -21.30 2.76
C ALA A 72 3.85 -21.67 2.88
N GLU A 73 4.76 -20.97 2.17
CA GLU A 73 6.20 -21.20 2.29
C GLU A 73 6.76 -20.85 3.67
N VAL A 74 6.29 -19.76 4.29
CA VAL A 74 6.66 -19.39 5.67
C VAL A 74 6.15 -20.43 6.66
N GLU A 75 4.92 -20.91 6.47
CA GLU A 75 4.32 -21.90 7.36
C GLU A 75 5.00 -23.27 7.21
N ALA A 76 5.31 -23.70 5.99
CA ALA A 76 6.10 -24.91 5.73
C ALA A 76 7.49 -24.83 6.39
N ALA A 77 8.16 -23.67 6.33
CA ALA A 77 9.44 -23.48 7.02
C ALA A 77 9.31 -23.52 8.55
N ARG A 78 8.19 -23.04 9.11
CA ARG A 78 7.90 -23.13 10.55
C ARG A 78 7.61 -24.55 10.98
N GLU A 79 6.83 -25.29 10.19
CA GLU A 79 6.56 -26.70 10.42
C GLU A 79 7.86 -27.52 10.39
N ASN A 80 8.72 -27.28 9.40
CA ASN A 80 10.05 -27.89 9.34
C ASN A 80 10.88 -27.60 10.61
N LEU A 81 10.94 -26.34 11.05
CA LEU A 81 11.62 -25.97 12.30
C LEU A 81 10.99 -26.64 13.54
N SER A 82 9.68 -26.87 13.54
CA SER A 82 8.98 -27.61 14.60
C SER A 82 9.39 -29.09 14.60
N ASN A 83 9.39 -29.72 13.42
CA ASN A 83 9.79 -31.12 13.25
C ASN A 83 11.25 -31.33 13.70
N ILE A 84 12.16 -30.46 13.27
CA ILE A 84 13.56 -30.47 13.72
C ILE A 84 13.66 -30.40 15.26
N ARG A 85 12.84 -29.56 15.93
CA ARG A 85 12.87 -29.49 17.41
C ARG A 85 12.38 -30.77 18.05
N THR A 86 11.32 -31.37 17.52
CA THR A 86 10.76 -32.62 18.04
C THR A 86 11.74 -33.77 17.85
N GLU A 87 12.35 -33.90 16.68
CA GLU A 87 13.37 -34.90 16.37
C GLU A 87 14.59 -34.74 17.27
N GLN A 88 15.10 -33.52 17.43
CA GLN A 88 16.24 -33.26 18.31
C GLN A 88 15.93 -33.49 19.79
N GLN A 89 14.70 -33.25 20.22
CA GLN A 89 14.27 -33.58 21.57
C GLN A 89 14.28 -35.10 21.79
N SER A 90 13.71 -35.85 20.86
CA SER A 90 13.72 -37.32 20.90
C SER A 90 15.15 -37.86 20.88
N ALA A 91 16.03 -37.33 20.01
CA ALA A 91 17.44 -37.70 19.96
C ALA A 91 18.20 -37.34 21.25
N ALA A 92 17.89 -36.21 21.89
CA ALA A 92 18.45 -35.84 23.18
C ALA A 92 18.00 -36.78 24.30
N GLU A 93 16.76 -37.23 24.29
CA GLU A 93 16.24 -38.22 25.24
C GLU A 93 16.90 -39.60 25.04
N ALA A 94 17.05 -40.05 23.80
CA ALA A 94 17.77 -41.27 23.46
C ALA A 94 19.24 -41.24 23.94
N ARG A 95 19.96 -40.14 23.66
CA ARG A 95 21.35 -39.96 24.13
C ARG A 95 21.47 -39.93 25.65
N ARG A 96 20.47 -39.37 26.36
CA ARG A 96 20.44 -39.41 27.84
C ARG A 96 20.27 -40.83 28.36
N ALA A 97 19.37 -41.61 27.77
CA ALA A 97 19.18 -43.01 28.14
C ALA A 97 20.44 -43.84 27.85
N GLU A 98 21.05 -43.66 26.68
CA GLU A 98 22.31 -44.30 26.31
C GLU A 98 23.44 -43.94 27.28
N THR A 99 23.59 -42.65 27.62
CA THR A 99 24.59 -42.18 28.58
C THR A 99 24.34 -42.78 29.97
N GLN A 100 23.08 -42.94 30.40
CA GLN A 100 22.76 -43.59 31.67
C GLN A 100 23.14 -45.08 31.66
N ASN A 101 22.83 -45.80 30.60
CA ASN A 101 23.19 -47.21 30.44
C ASN A 101 24.70 -47.41 30.41
N MET A 102 25.42 -46.62 29.60
CA MET A 102 26.87 -46.70 29.51
C MET A 102 27.54 -46.36 30.85
N ASN A 103 27.05 -45.34 31.57
CA ASN A 103 27.56 -45.02 32.90
C ASN A 103 27.36 -46.18 33.90
N ALA A 104 26.24 -46.90 33.80
CA ALA A 104 25.98 -48.06 34.64
C ALA A 104 26.90 -49.23 34.30
N GLU A 105 27.11 -49.49 33.00
CA GLU A 105 28.02 -50.53 32.51
C GLU A 105 29.48 -50.27 32.90
N VAL A 106 29.98 -49.06 32.64
CA VAL A 106 31.35 -48.67 33.00
C VAL A 106 31.58 -48.80 34.50
N ARG A 107 30.59 -48.44 35.34
CA ARG A 107 30.67 -48.64 36.79
C ARG A 107 30.73 -50.11 37.17
N ALA A 108 29.87 -50.94 36.60
CA ALA A 108 29.85 -52.37 36.87
C ALA A 108 31.19 -53.04 36.50
N ASN A 109 31.76 -52.70 35.35
CA ASN A 109 33.04 -53.26 34.89
C ASN A 109 34.22 -52.81 35.77
N VAL A 110 34.21 -51.57 36.26
CA VAL A 110 35.20 -51.08 37.23
C VAL A 110 35.04 -51.76 38.59
N GLU A 111 33.82 -51.96 39.06
CA GLU A 111 33.53 -52.66 40.33
C GLU A 111 33.91 -54.15 40.27
N ALA A 112 33.70 -54.79 39.12
CA ALA A 112 34.12 -56.16 38.84
C ALA A 112 35.65 -56.31 38.65
N GLY A 113 36.38 -55.20 38.50
CA GLY A 113 37.82 -55.20 38.23
C GLY A 113 38.19 -55.58 36.79
N GLU A 114 37.21 -55.63 35.88
CA GLU A 114 37.38 -55.91 34.45
C GLU A 114 37.86 -54.69 33.65
N MET A 115 37.77 -53.49 34.25
CA MET A 115 38.21 -52.23 33.66
C MET A 115 38.93 -51.37 34.70
N ASP A 116 40.06 -50.75 34.33
CA ASP A 116 40.72 -49.79 35.21
C ASP A 116 39.99 -48.44 35.25
N ARG A 117 40.11 -47.73 36.36
CA ARG A 117 39.54 -46.39 36.54
C ARG A 117 40.09 -45.37 35.53
N ALA A 118 41.32 -45.54 35.05
CA ALA A 118 41.87 -44.69 34.00
C ALA A 118 41.12 -44.90 32.69
N ASP A 119 40.94 -46.16 32.26
CA ASP A 119 40.23 -46.51 31.03
C ASP A 119 38.74 -46.10 31.09
N ALA A 120 38.11 -46.30 32.24
CA ALA A 120 36.74 -45.84 32.49
C ALA A 120 36.58 -44.32 32.32
N ARG A 121 37.56 -43.52 32.77
CA ARG A 121 37.54 -42.07 32.57
C ARG A 121 37.67 -41.70 31.10
N VAL A 122 38.58 -42.35 30.38
CA VAL A 122 38.78 -42.14 28.94
C VAL A 122 37.49 -42.44 28.17
N GLN A 123 36.82 -43.56 28.47
CA GLN A 123 35.58 -43.93 27.81
C GLN A 123 34.45 -42.93 28.10
N MET A 124 34.31 -42.51 29.36
CA MET A 124 33.33 -41.50 29.78
C MET A 124 33.58 -40.13 29.16
N GLU A 125 34.84 -39.74 28.98
CA GLU A 125 35.24 -38.49 28.34
C GLU A 125 34.96 -38.53 26.85
N ALA A 126 35.29 -39.63 26.16
CA ALA A 126 34.95 -39.83 24.76
C ALA A 126 33.42 -39.74 24.51
N GLN A 127 32.61 -40.32 25.39
CA GLN A 127 31.14 -40.22 25.28
C GLN A 127 30.64 -38.80 25.53
N ARG A 128 31.26 -38.05 26.45
CA ARG A 128 30.93 -36.63 26.68
C ARG A 128 31.25 -35.77 25.47
N ASP A 129 32.39 -36.01 24.84
CA ASP A 129 32.81 -35.27 23.64
C ASP A 129 31.88 -35.58 22.45
N SER A 130 31.56 -36.87 22.22
CA SER A 130 30.55 -37.27 21.23
C SER A 130 29.19 -36.60 21.45
N ASN A 131 28.70 -36.60 22.70
CA ASN A 131 27.46 -35.93 23.06
C ASN A 131 27.53 -34.40 22.86
N ARG A 132 28.70 -33.80 23.09
CA ARG A 132 28.93 -32.37 22.90
C ARG A 132 28.90 -32.00 21.42
N ASP A 133 29.57 -32.77 20.57
CA ASP A 133 29.60 -32.54 19.13
C ASP A 133 28.21 -32.69 18.53
N ALA A 134 27.47 -33.73 18.93
CA ALA A 134 26.09 -33.91 18.48
C ALA A 134 25.18 -32.75 18.94
N ALA A 135 25.38 -32.22 20.15
CA ALA A 135 24.64 -31.06 20.64
C ALA A 135 25.00 -29.76 19.91
N VAL A 136 26.22 -29.63 19.38
CA VAL A 136 26.63 -28.51 18.52
C VAL A 136 25.94 -28.63 17.16
N GLN A 137 25.99 -29.80 16.52
CA GLN A 137 25.30 -30.05 15.25
C GLN A 137 23.80 -29.76 15.34
N ASP A 138 23.14 -30.20 16.42
CA ASP A 138 21.72 -29.91 16.65
C ASP A 138 21.43 -28.40 16.76
N ARG A 139 22.35 -27.63 17.34
CA ARG A 139 22.21 -26.17 17.43
C ARG A 139 22.39 -25.52 16.06
N GLU A 140 23.34 -25.98 15.26
CA GLU A 140 23.60 -25.47 13.91
C GLU A 140 22.38 -25.71 13.01
N VAL A 141 21.88 -26.94 12.95
CA VAL A 141 20.68 -27.28 12.15
C VAL A 141 19.46 -26.42 12.56
N ARG A 142 19.25 -26.19 13.85
CA ARG A 142 18.17 -25.28 14.32
C ARG A 142 18.43 -23.83 13.98
N ALA A 143 19.68 -23.38 14.00
CA ALA A 143 20.03 -22.01 13.68
C ALA A 143 19.80 -21.73 12.19
N GLU A 144 20.16 -22.67 11.31
CA GLU A 144 19.89 -22.61 9.88
C GLU A 144 18.38 -22.58 9.60
N ALA A 145 17.61 -23.51 10.17
CA ALA A 145 16.15 -23.53 9.99
C ALA A 145 15.46 -22.26 10.53
N ARG A 146 15.96 -21.67 11.62
CA ARG A 146 15.48 -20.36 12.10
C ARG A 146 15.80 -19.24 11.11
N THR A 147 17.00 -19.25 10.56
CA THR A 147 17.45 -18.25 9.58
C THR A 147 16.59 -18.32 8.33
N GLU A 148 16.24 -19.53 7.86
CA GLU A 148 15.32 -19.73 6.74
C GLU A 148 13.94 -19.13 7.01
N VAL A 149 13.34 -19.41 8.18
CA VAL A 149 12.03 -18.83 8.56
C VAL A 149 12.08 -17.31 8.60
N VAL A 150 13.15 -16.73 9.17
CA VAL A 150 13.33 -15.27 9.23
C VAL A 150 13.49 -14.69 7.83
N SER A 151 14.30 -15.32 6.97
CA SER A 151 14.54 -14.89 5.59
C SER A 151 13.24 -14.88 4.77
N LYS A 152 12.48 -15.98 4.79
CA LYS A 152 11.19 -16.07 4.09
C LYS A 152 10.18 -15.05 4.60
N ARG A 153 10.11 -14.85 5.91
CA ARG A 153 9.24 -13.82 6.50
C ARG A 153 9.67 -12.41 6.08
N GLN A 154 10.98 -12.14 6.04
CA GLN A 154 11.52 -10.86 5.61
C GLN A 154 11.18 -10.59 4.14
N ALA A 155 11.39 -11.57 3.26
CA ALA A 155 11.02 -11.46 1.84
C ALA A 155 9.52 -11.15 1.65
N MET A 156 8.63 -11.81 2.40
CA MET A 156 7.19 -11.52 2.38
C MET A 156 6.88 -10.08 2.84
N VAL A 157 7.59 -9.58 3.86
CA VAL A 157 7.43 -8.20 4.34
C VAL A 157 7.94 -7.20 3.28
N ASP A 158 9.09 -7.45 2.68
CA ASP A 158 9.68 -6.58 1.67
C ASP A 158 8.80 -6.48 0.43
N ALA A 159 8.23 -7.60 -0.03
CA ALA A 159 7.27 -7.62 -1.12
C ALA A 159 6.02 -6.77 -0.81
N ARG A 160 5.49 -6.88 0.41
CA ARG A 160 4.35 -6.06 0.86
C ARG A 160 4.69 -4.58 0.92
N VAL A 161 5.88 -4.22 1.40
CA VAL A 161 6.34 -2.83 1.45
C VAL A 161 6.50 -2.27 0.04
N ALA A 162 7.05 -3.04 -0.90
CA ALA A 162 7.16 -2.64 -2.29
C ALA A 162 5.78 -2.36 -2.91
N ALA A 163 4.81 -3.26 -2.72
CA ALA A 163 3.44 -3.08 -3.20
C ALA A 163 2.71 -1.87 -2.57
N VAL A 164 3.05 -1.48 -1.33
CA VAL A 164 2.53 -0.23 -0.74
C VAL A 164 3.15 1.00 -1.40
N ARG A 165 4.46 0.97 -1.66
CA ARG A 165 5.16 2.10 -2.32
C ARG A 165 4.65 2.36 -3.73
N GLU A 166 4.41 1.30 -4.49
CA GLU A 166 3.81 1.40 -5.82
C GLU A 166 2.41 2.03 -5.75
N ARG A 167 1.59 1.59 -4.78
CA ARG A 167 0.27 2.18 -4.55
C ARG A 167 0.32 3.66 -4.17
N ASP A 168 1.30 4.07 -3.38
CA ASP A 168 1.48 5.48 -3.01
C ASP A 168 1.92 6.32 -4.21
N ALA A 169 2.74 5.76 -5.12
CA ALA A 169 3.16 6.42 -6.35
C ALA A 169 1.98 6.63 -7.32
N GLU A 170 1.17 5.59 -7.57
CA GLU A 170 -0.03 5.71 -8.42
C GLU A 170 -1.01 6.77 -7.88
N LEU A 171 -1.19 6.84 -6.55
CA LEU A 171 -2.03 7.86 -5.92
C LEU A 171 -1.44 9.27 -6.08
N ALA A 172 -0.11 9.41 -6.00
CA ALA A 172 0.57 10.67 -6.21
C ALA A 172 0.36 11.18 -7.64
N ASP A 173 0.48 10.31 -8.64
CA ASP A 173 0.26 10.65 -10.06
C ASP A 173 -1.17 11.14 -10.32
N ILE A 174 -2.17 10.47 -9.72
CA ILE A 174 -3.58 10.91 -9.80
C ILE A 174 -3.69 12.33 -9.24
N MET A 175 -3.16 12.58 -8.05
CA MET A 175 -3.25 13.90 -7.42
C MET A 175 -2.49 14.97 -8.21
N GLU A 176 -1.31 14.66 -8.73
CA GLU A 176 -0.48 15.59 -9.50
C GLU A 176 -1.20 16.04 -10.78
N ASN A 177 -1.83 15.12 -11.51
CA ASN A 177 -2.60 15.45 -12.70
C ASN A 177 -3.74 16.45 -12.40
N TYR A 178 -4.57 16.17 -11.40
CA TYR A 178 -5.66 17.08 -11.03
C TYR A 178 -5.16 18.42 -10.48
N TYR A 179 -4.09 18.42 -9.69
CA TYR A 179 -3.47 19.66 -9.23
C TYR A 179 -2.96 20.51 -10.40
N GLY A 180 -2.30 19.90 -11.39
CA GLY A 180 -1.82 20.60 -12.59
C GLY A 180 -2.96 21.26 -13.35
N GLN A 181 -4.08 20.56 -13.54
CA GLN A 181 -5.27 21.11 -14.21
C GLN A 181 -5.89 22.27 -13.41
N ILE A 182 -6.00 22.15 -12.09
CA ILE A 182 -6.51 23.22 -11.22
C ILE A 182 -5.59 24.45 -11.27
N MET A 183 -4.27 24.26 -11.26
CA MET A 183 -3.31 25.37 -11.34
C MET A 183 -3.40 26.08 -12.69
N ALA A 184 -3.49 25.35 -13.81
CA ALA A 184 -3.68 25.95 -15.13
C ALA A 184 -4.95 26.81 -15.21
N LYS A 185 -6.02 26.39 -14.52
CA LYS A 185 -7.28 27.15 -14.42
C LYS A 185 -7.11 28.44 -13.63
N ILE A 186 -6.35 28.41 -12.54
CA ILE A 186 -6.03 29.61 -11.74
C ILE A 186 -5.18 30.59 -12.58
N GLU A 187 -4.19 30.09 -13.32
CA GLU A 187 -3.36 30.90 -14.22
C GLU A 187 -4.21 31.56 -15.33
N ALA A 188 -5.18 30.85 -15.91
CA ALA A 188 -6.11 31.40 -16.89
C ALA A 188 -6.94 32.57 -16.31
N VAL A 189 -7.39 32.47 -15.06
CA VAL A 189 -8.06 33.57 -14.34
C VAL A 189 -7.15 34.77 -14.18
N GLN A 190 -5.89 34.58 -13.80
CA GLN A 190 -4.92 35.67 -13.67
C GLN A 190 -4.62 36.34 -15.01
N ALA A 191 -4.47 35.55 -16.08
CA ALA A 191 -4.25 36.05 -17.43
C ALA A 191 -5.46 36.88 -17.90
N LYS A 192 -6.68 36.39 -17.70
CA LYS A 192 -7.90 37.14 -18.05
C LYS A 192 -8.03 38.43 -17.26
N GLN A 193 -7.72 38.41 -15.96
CA GLN A 193 -7.71 39.61 -15.12
C GLN A 193 -6.76 40.67 -15.68
N THR A 194 -5.54 40.26 -16.04
CA THR A 194 -4.50 41.13 -16.58
C THR A 194 -4.95 41.75 -17.92
N SER A 195 -5.48 40.94 -18.83
CA SER A 195 -6.01 41.40 -20.11
C SER A 195 -7.15 42.43 -19.96
N LEU A 196 -8.07 42.22 -19.01
CA LEU A 196 -9.15 43.17 -18.77
C LEU A 196 -8.64 44.49 -18.16
N ILE A 197 -7.62 44.43 -17.30
CA ILE A 197 -6.97 45.64 -16.77
C ILE A 197 -6.30 46.44 -17.91
N GLU A 198 -5.63 45.76 -18.83
CA GLU A 198 -5.00 46.40 -19.99
C GLU A 198 -6.03 47.05 -20.92
N ALA A 199 -7.16 46.38 -21.19
CA ALA A 199 -8.26 46.94 -21.97
C ALA A 199 -8.86 48.22 -21.34
N VAL A 200 -9.01 48.24 -20.01
CA VAL A 200 -9.46 49.44 -19.29
C VAL A 200 -8.43 50.57 -19.40
N LYS A 201 -7.13 50.26 -19.27
CA LYS A 201 -6.05 51.26 -19.42
C LYS A 201 -5.96 51.82 -20.83
N ALA A 202 -6.27 51.00 -21.84
CA ALA A 202 -6.30 51.40 -23.24
C ALA A 202 -7.58 52.17 -23.61
N GLU A 203 -8.48 52.42 -22.65
CA GLU A 203 -9.80 53.04 -22.85
C GLU A 203 -10.69 52.30 -23.86
N SER A 204 -10.34 51.04 -24.21
CA SER A 204 -11.11 50.20 -25.13
C SER A 204 -12.29 49.51 -24.45
N MET A 205 -12.40 49.61 -23.13
CA MET A 205 -13.48 49.07 -22.32
C MET A 205 -13.62 49.88 -21.03
N THR A 206 -14.84 50.06 -20.54
CA THR A 206 -15.08 50.74 -19.25
C THR A 206 -14.80 49.83 -18.06
N THR A 207 -14.52 50.42 -16.90
CA THR A 207 -14.33 49.66 -15.65
C THR A 207 -15.57 48.80 -15.29
N ALA A 208 -16.78 49.26 -15.63
CA ALA A 208 -18.02 48.55 -15.32
C ALA A 208 -18.20 47.29 -16.20
N GLU A 209 -17.89 47.41 -17.50
CA GLU A 209 -17.89 46.29 -18.44
C GLU A 209 -16.84 45.25 -18.03
N ALA A 210 -15.61 45.69 -17.75
CA ALA A 210 -14.51 44.82 -17.31
C ALA A 210 -14.86 44.01 -16.06
N ARG A 211 -15.50 44.65 -15.06
CA ARG A 211 -15.94 43.96 -13.84
C ARG A 211 -17.02 42.93 -14.12
N THR A 212 -17.97 43.26 -14.99
CA THR A 212 -19.08 42.37 -15.34
C THR A 212 -18.55 41.14 -16.06
N GLU A 213 -17.67 41.34 -17.05
CA GLU A 213 -17.04 40.25 -17.80
C GLU A 213 -16.17 39.37 -16.90
N PHE A 214 -15.34 39.98 -16.05
CA PHE A 214 -14.50 39.22 -15.12
C PHE A 214 -15.31 38.38 -14.14
N LYS A 215 -16.45 38.91 -13.65
CA LYS A 215 -17.34 38.19 -12.74
C LYS A 215 -17.94 36.95 -13.39
N VAL A 216 -18.42 37.06 -14.63
CA VAL A 216 -18.97 35.92 -15.38
C VAL A 216 -17.87 34.87 -15.61
N TYR A 217 -16.68 35.32 -15.99
CA TYR A 217 -15.54 34.42 -16.23
C TYR A 217 -15.09 33.70 -14.95
N ILE A 218 -14.98 34.40 -13.82
CA ILE A 218 -14.60 33.80 -12.52
C ILE A 218 -15.61 32.75 -12.07
N GLU A 219 -16.93 33.02 -12.18
CA GLU A 219 -17.92 32.03 -11.73
C GLU A 219 -17.89 30.77 -12.60
N ALA A 220 -17.63 30.90 -13.91
CA ALA A 220 -17.42 29.76 -14.79
C ALA A 220 -16.18 28.95 -14.40
N GLU A 221 -15.03 29.60 -14.20
CA GLU A 221 -13.79 28.89 -13.85
C GLU A 221 -13.83 28.31 -12.42
N LYS A 222 -14.48 28.98 -11.48
CA LYS A 222 -14.74 28.46 -10.14
C LYS A 222 -15.58 27.18 -10.19
N SER A 223 -16.62 27.16 -11.02
CA SER A 223 -17.44 25.95 -11.24
C SER A 223 -16.62 24.82 -11.84
N ALA A 224 -15.77 25.12 -12.84
CA ALA A 224 -14.87 24.13 -13.44
C ALA A 224 -13.86 23.55 -12.43
N ILE A 225 -13.27 24.39 -11.56
CA ILE A 225 -12.37 23.95 -10.49
C ILE A 225 -13.12 23.05 -9.49
N GLN A 226 -14.36 23.37 -9.15
CA GLN A 226 -15.17 22.53 -8.25
C GLN A 226 -15.45 21.15 -8.85
N ILE A 227 -15.69 21.07 -10.15
CA ILE A 227 -15.85 19.79 -10.88
C ILE A 227 -14.56 18.99 -10.79
N LEU A 228 -13.40 19.59 -11.10
CA LEU A 228 -12.10 18.90 -10.99
C LEU A 228 -11.81 18.37 -9.58
N ILE A 229 -12.15 19.13 -8.53
CA ILE A 229 -12.01 18.68 -7.14
C ILE A 229 -12.93 17.49 -6.85
N SER A 230 -14.17 17.51 -7.36
CA SER A 230 -15.11 16.41 -7.21
C SER A 230 -14.62 15.15 -7.91
N ASP A 231 -14.15 15.30 -9.15
CA ASP A 231 -13.63 14.19 -9.97
C ASP A 231 -12.36 13.60 -9.37
N MET A 232 -11.45 14.44 -8.84
CA MET A 232 -10.28 13.99 -8.10
C MET A 232 -10.69 13.14 -6.88
N LYS A 233 -11.70 13.58 -6.11
CA LYS A 233 -12.19 12.81 -4.95
C LYS A 233 -12.79 11.47 -5.39
N ALA A 234 -13.55 11.45 -6.49
CA ALA A 234 -14.11 10.23 -7.04
C ALA A 234 -13.00 9.28 -7.48
N ALA A 235 -12.02 9.76 -8.24
CA ALA A 235 -10.87 8.99 -8.70
C ALA A 235 -10.07 8.38 -7.54
N ILE A 236 -9.77 9.17 -6.49
CA ILE A 236 -9.11 8.67 -5.27
C ILE A 236 -9.95 7.59 -4.58
N THR A 237 -11.27 7.76 -4.53
CA THR A 237 -12.18 6.79 -3.89
C THR A 237 -12.20 5.48 -4.67
N THR A 238 -12.41 5.55 -5.99
CA THR A 238 -12.36 4.37 -6.88
C THR A 238 -11.02 3.65 -6.80
N TYR A 239 -9.93 4.41 -6.77
CA TYR A 239 -8.57 3.86 -6.59
C TYR A 239 -8.42 3.13 -5.25
N ARG A 240 -8.88 3.72 -4.15
CA ARG A 240 -8.82 3.05 -2.84
C ARG A 240 -9.68 1.80 -2.79
N GLU A 241 -10.86 1.82 -3.42
CA GLU A 241 -11.74 0.66 -3.50
C GLU A 241 -11.13 -0.46 -4.34
N SER A 242 -10.51 -0.14 -5.48
CA SER A 242 -9.78 -1.14 -6.26
C SER A 242 -8.63 -1.72 -5.44
N LYS A 243 -7.81 -0.85 -4.81
CA LYS A 243 -6.66 -1.27 -4.00
C LYS A 243 -7.01 -2.06 -2.73
N LYS A 244 -8.17 -1.79 -2.12
CA LYS A 244 -8.70 -2.54 -0.97
C LYS A 244 -9.15 -3.94 -1.36
N ASN A 245 -9.65 -4.09 -2.57
CA ASN A 245 -10.05 -5.41 -3.03
C ASN A 245 -8.79 -6.27 -3.32
N GLU A 246 -7.64 -5.71 -3.71
CA GLU A 246 -6.40 -6.49 -4.00
C GLU A 246 -5.66 -6.98 -2.76
N SER A 247 -5.89 -6.39 -1.57
CA SER A 247 -5.27 -6.78 -0.29
C SER A 247 -6.06 -7.82 0.51
#